data_AF-A0AAV4GV97-F1
#
_entry.id   AF-A0AAV4GV97-F1
#
_cell.length_a   1.000
_cell.length_b   1.000
_cell.length_c   1.000
_cell.angle_alpha   90.00
_cell.angle_beta   90.00
_cell.angle_gamma   90.00
#
_symmetry.space_group_name_H-M   'P 1'
#
loop_
_entity.id
_entity.type
_entity.pdbx_description
1 polymer ?
#
loop_
_entity_poly.entity_id
_entity_poly.type
_entity_poly.pdbx_seq_one_letter_code
_entity_poly.pdbx_strand_id
1 'polypeptide(L)'
;MNCVNEQTIASIKKNIEEDPDISVGELSDTNGISYGTAHTIITEHLRMKKNVLSQVKSAINEQRPKVSTSRTLLLHDNAGPHKARATTQSLRELGSQVLPHTAYSPDLAPCDF
;
A
#
# COMPACT_ATOMS: atom_id res chain seq x y z
N MET A 1 -32.15 -9.65 1.76
CA MET A 1 -31.22 -9.48 2.90
C MET A 1 -29.89 -8.98 2.33
N ASN A 2 -29.74 -7.67 2.14
CA ASN A 2 -28.43 -7.08 1.81
C ASN A 2 -27.65 -7.01 3.12
N CYS A 3 -26.74 -7.94 3.34
CA CYS A 3 -25.85 -7.99 4.50
C CYS A 3 -24.80 -6.86 4.52
N VAL A 4 -24.77 -6.03 3.47
CA VAL A 4 -23.93 -4.83 3.37
C VAL A 4 -24.76 -3.62 3.81
N ASN A 5 -24.77 -3.36 5.12
CA ASN A 5 -25.38 -2.17 5.69
C ASN A 5 -24.37 -1.01 5.64
N GLU A 6 -24.83 0.23 5.45
CA GLU A 6 -23.94 1.42 5.48
C GLU A 6 -23.16 1.54 6.79
N GLN A 7 -23.75 1.10 7.91
CA GLN A 7 -23.08 1.04 9.20
C GLN A 7 -21.87 0.09 9.19
N THR A 8 -21.98 -1.07 8.54
CA THR A 8 -20.89 -2.04 8.41
C THR A 8 -19.77 -1.47 7.53
N ILE A 9 -20.12 -0.78 6.44
CA ILE A 9 -19.14 -0.09 5.58
C ILE A 9 -18.38 0.96 6.39
N ALA A 10 -19.09 1.75 7.20
CA ALA A 10 -18.48 2.79 8.03
C ALA A 10 -17.55 2.20 9.11
N SER A 11 -17.94 1.10 9.76
CA SER A 11 -17.08 0.40 10.74
C SER A 11 -15.81 -0.15 10.10
N ILE A 12 -15.92 -0.80 8.94
CA ILE A 12 -14.75 -1.32 8.20
C ILE A 12 -13.83 -0.17 7.80
N LYS A 13 -14.39 0.94 7.30
CA LYS A 13 -13.61 2.12 6.94
C LYS A 13 -12.85 2.67 8.15
N LYS A 14 -13.50 2.77 9.30
CA LYS A 14 -12.89 3.25 10.54
C LYS A 14 -11.73 2.35 10.99
N ASN A 15 -11.91 1.03 10.97
CA ASN A 15 -10.84 0.09 11.34
C ASN A 15 -9.61 0.24 10.43
N ILE A 16 -9.82 0.46 9.13
CA ILE A 16 -8.71 0.65 8.17
C ILE A 16 -8.03 2.01 8.38
N GLU A 17 -8.77 3.04 8.82
CA GLU A 17 -8.18 4.35 9.17
C GLU A 17 -7.36 4.28 10.47
N GLU A 18 -7.76 3.43 11.44
CA GLU A 18 -7.03 3.20 12.69
C GLU A 18 -5.79 2.31 12.49
N ASP A 19 -5.93 1.22 11.75
CA ASP A 19 -4.83 0.33 11.37
C ASP A 19 -4.87 0.03 9.86
N PRO A 20 -4.00 0.68 9.06
CA PRO A 20 -3.96 0.48 7.61
C PRO A 20 -3.38 -0.88 7.19
N ASP A 21 -2.78 -1.66 8.09
CA ASP A 21 -2.21 -2.98 7.80
C ASP A 21 -3.07 -4.15 8.28
N ILE A 22 -4.28 -3.88 8.79
CA ILE A 22 -5.25 -4.90 9.20
C ILE A 22 -5.58 -5.87 8.07
N SER A 23 -5.62 -7.17 8.37
CA SER A 23 -5.95 -8.19 7.37
C SER A 23 -7.46 -8.24 7.07
N VAL A 24 -7.81 -8.66 5.84
CA VAL A 24 -9.22 -8.87 5.46
C VAL A 24 -9.88 -9.95 6.34
N GLY A 25 -9.09 -10.92 6.84
CA GLY A 25 -9.54 -11.91 7.81
C GLY A 25 -9.94 -11.29 9.15
N GLU A 26 -9.06 -10.48 9.74
CA GLU A 26 -9.36 -9.77 10.99
C GLU A 26 -10.55 -8.82 10.84
N LEU A 27 -10.70 -8.15 9.69
CA LEU A 27 -11.88 -7.32 9.41
C LEU A 27 -13.17 -8.15 9.36
N SER A 28 -13.09 -9.35 8.78
CA SER A 28 -14.19 -10.30 8.70
C SER A 28 -14.64 -10.73 10.10
N ASP A 29 -13.69 -11.15 10.93
CA ASP A 29 -13.93 -11.67 12.28
C ASP A 29 -14.46 -10.57 13.21
N THR A 30 -13.85 -9.37 13.14
CA THR A 30 -14.24 -8.22 13.97
C THR A 30 -15.66 -7.74 13.68
N ASN A 31 -16.08 -7.78 12.41
CA ASN A 31 -17.38 -7.28 11.99
C ASN A 31 -18.45 -8.38 11.84
N GLY A 32 -18.09 -9.65 12.10
CA GLY A 32 -19.00 -10.79 11.99
C GLY A 32 -19.56 -11.01 10.58
N ILE A 33 -18.81 -10.64 9.55
CA ILE A 33 -19.20 -10.83 8.13
C ILE A 33 -18.38 -11.94 7.48
N SER A 34 -18.78 -12.36 6.28
CA SER A 34 -17.98 -13.29 5.50
C SER A 34 -16.77 -12.59 4.88
N TYR A 35 -15.67 -13.33 4.70
CA TYR A 35 -14.45 -12.84 4.05
C TYR A 35 -14.74 -12.25 2.67
N GLY A 36 -15.58 -12.92 1.88
CA GLY A 36 -15.98 -12.45 0.55
C GLY A 36 -16.70 -11.12 0.59
N THR A 37 -17.59 -10.93 1.57
CA THR A 37 -18.29 -9.66 1.78
C THR A 37 -17.31 -8.55 2.19
N ALA A 38 -16.37 -8.84 3.11
CA ALA A 38 -15.34 -7.89 3.51
C ALA A 38 -14.50 -7.45 2.30
N HIS A 39 -14.10 -8.41 1.46
CA HIS A 39 -13.37 -8.13 0.22
C HIS A 39 -14.15 -7.22 -0.73
N THR A 40 -15.41 -7.55 -1.04
CA THR A 40 -16.28 -6.74 -1.90
C THR A 40 -16.46 -5.32 -1.35
N ILE A 41 -16.61 -5.16 -0.03
CA ILE A 41 -16.72 -3.84 0.60
C ILE A 41 -15.45 -3.02 0.35
N ILE A 42 -14.27 -3.60 0.55
CA ILE A 42 -12.99 -2.91 0.37
C ILE A 42 -12.78 -2.52 -1.11
N THR A 43 -13.01 -3.46 -2.04
CA THR A 43 -12.69 -3.28 -3.45
C THR A 43 -13.73 -2.49 -4.24
N GLU A 44 -15.02 -2.73 -3.99
CA GLU A 44 -16.12 -2.16 -4.78
C GLU A 44 -16.75 -0.94 -4.12
N HIS A 45 -17.06 -1.04 -2.82
CA HIS A 45 -17.79 0.01 -2.10
C HIS A 45 -16.87 1.14 -1.61
N LEU A 46 -15.73 0.78 -1.01
CA LEU A 46 -14.73 1.75 -0.54
C LEU A 46 -13.72 2.13 -1.62
N ARG A 47 -13.59 1.30 -2.69
CA ARG A 47 -12.61 1.45 -3.77
C ARG A 47 -11.19 1.66 -3.25
N MET A 48 -10.89 1.05 -2.11
CA MET A 48 -9.61 1.19 -1.45
C MET A 48 -8.54 0.45 -2.23
N LYS A 49 -7.40 1.10 -2.39
CA LYS A 49 -6.19 0.52 -2.96
C LYS A 49 -5.08 0.73 -1.94
N LYS A 50 -4.28 -0.32 -1.70
CA LYS A 50 -3.14 -0.21 -0.79
C LYS A 50 -2.15 0.80 -1.37
N ASN A 51 -1.98 1.93 -0.69
CA ASN A 51 -1.02 2.96 -1.07
C ASN A 51 0.28 2.77 -0.27
N VAL A 52 1.07 1.79 -0.70
CA VAL A 52 2.35 1.46 -0.05
C VAL A 52 3.31 2.65 -0.09
N LEU A 53 3.28 3.45 -1.17
CA LEU A 53 4.19 4.58 -1.33
C LEU A 53 3.93 5.71 -0.30
N SER A 54 2.67 5.98 0.04
CA SER A 54 2.37 6.94 1.12
C SER A 54 2.80 6.43 2.49
N GLN A 55 2.65 5.13 2.76
CA GLN A 55 3.12 4.52 4.01
C GLN A 55 4.65 4.62 4.12
N VAL A 56 5.38 4.26 3.05
CA VAL A 56 6.85 4.36 2.99
C VAL A 56 7.30 5.80 3.18
N LYS A 57 6.61 6.78 2.60
CA LYS A 57 6.92 8.21 2.81
C LYS A 57 6.83 8.61 4.28
N SER A 58 5.75 8.22 4.97
CA SER A 58 5.58 8.51 6.39
C SER A 58 6.66 7.82 7.23
N ALA A 59 6.93 6.54 6.97
CA ALA A 59 7.96 5.77 7.67
C ALA A 59 9.37 6.38 7.49
N ILE A 60 9.72 6.83 6.28
CA ILE A 60 10.99 7.53 6.01
C ILE A 60 11.04 8.83 6.81
N ASN A 61 9.95 9.59 6.86
CA ASN A 61 9.90 10.86 7.60
C ASN A 61 10.06 10.64 9.12
N GLU A 62 9.50 9.56 9.66
CA GLU A 62 9.66 9.18 11.06
C GLU A 62 11.08 8.73 11.38
N GLN A 63 11.66 7.85 10.56
CA GLN A 63 13.01 7.32 10.78
C GLN A 63 14.11 8.33 10.44
N ARG A 64 13.86 9.21 9.47
CA ARG A 64 14.85 10.16 8.91
C ARG A 64 14.22 11.53 8.66
N PRO A 65 13.81 12.28 9.70
CA PRO A 65 13.10 13.56 9.55
C PRO A 65 13.92 14.66 8.85
N LYS A 66 15.26 14.50 8.75
CA LYS A 66 16.15 15.44 8.05
C LYS A 66 16.28 15.16 6.55
N VAL A 67 15.82 14.00 6.08
CA VAL A 67 15.92 13.58 4.68
C VAL A 67 14.56 13.75 4.03
N SER A 68 14.43 14.73 3.13
CA SER A 68 13.22 14.89 2.34
C SER A 68 13.02 13.68 1.43
N THR A 69 11.79 13.18 1.34
CA THR A 69 11.39 12.10 0.41
C THR A 69 11.73 12.46 -1.05
N SER A 70 11.73 13.76 -1.37
CA SER A 70 12.11 14.28 -2.69
C SER A 70 13.59 14.13 -3.04
N ARG A 71 14.43 13.77 -2.06
CA ARG A 71 15.87 13.48 -2.25
C ARG A 71 16.19 12.00 -2.02
N THR A 72 15.16 11.16 -1.92
CA THR A 72 15.34 9.73 -1.71
C THR A 72 15.58 9.04 -3.05
N LEU A 73 16.70 8.31 -3.13
CA LEU A 73 17.00 7.39 -4.21
C LEU A 73 16.36 6.03 -3.87
N LEU A 74 15.42 5.60 -4.70
CA LEU A 74 14.76 4.31 -4.56
C LEU A 74 15.45 3.28 -5.44
N LEU A 75 15.92 2.19 -4.83
CA LEU A 75 16.38 1.00 -5.52
C LEU A 75 15.31 -0.08 -5.36
N HIS A 76 14.78 -0.56 -6.48
CA HIS A 76 13.87 -1.71 -6.55
C HIS A 76 14.25 -2.57 -7.74
N ASP A 77 13.78 -3.82 -7.76
CA ASP A 77 13.95 -4.71 -8.90
C ASP A 77 13.12 -4.24 -10.11
N ASN A 78 13.37 -4.82 -11.27
CA ASN A 78 12.75 -4.39 -12.53
C ASN A 78 11.51 -5.22 -12.89
N ALA A 79 10.77 -5.75 -11.91
CA ALA A 79 9.55 -6.51 -12.18
C ALA A 79 8.46 -5.63 -12.82
N GLY A 80 7.53 -6.28 -13.52
CA GLY A 80 6.44 -5.62 -14.27
C GLY A 80 5.65 -4.57 -13.46
N PRO A 81 5.25 -4.85 -12.20
CA PRO A 81 4.53 -3.88 -11.37
C PRO A 81 5.32 -2.60 -11.08
N HIS A 82 6.65 -2.67 -10.96
CA HIS A 82 7.51 -1.52 -10.68
C HIS A 82 7.74 -0.63 -11.91
N LYS A 83 7.68 -1.22 -13.11
CA LYS A 83 7.71 -0.49 -14.39
C LYS A 83 6.37 0.07 -14.84
N ALA A 84 5.27 -0.33 -14.20
CA ALA A 84 3.95 0.10 -14.62
C ALA A 84 3.83 1.63 -14.59
N ARG A 85 3.12 2.21 -15.57
CA ARG A 85 2.97 3.66 -15.70
C ARG A 85 2.40 4.28 -14.42
N ALA A 86 1.41 3.63 -13.81
CA ALA A 86 0.82 4.05 -12.55
C ALA A 86 1.89 4.19 -11.44
N THR A 87 2.74 3.18 -11.27
CA THR A 87 3.81 3.17 -10.26
C THR A 87 4.84 4.27 -10.52
N THR A 88 5.33 4.39 -11.77
CA THR A 88 6.31 5.43 -12.13
C THR A 88 5.75 6.85 -11.95
N GLN A 89 4.45 7.05 -12.20
CA GLN A 89 3.78 8.33 -11.98
C GLN A 89 3.69 8.65 -10.49
N SER A 90 3.22 7.72 -9.67
CA SER A 90 3.14 7.92 -8.21
C SER A 90 4.51 8.16 -7.57
N LEU A 91 5.58 7.52 -8.06
CA LEU A 91 6.95 7.78 -7.61
C LEU A 91 7.42 9.20 -7.96
N ARG A 92 7.06 9.70 -9.14
CA ARG A 92 7.34 11.11 -9.53
C ARG A 92 6.58 12.10 -8.67
N GLU A 93 5.31 11.84 -8.36
CA GLU A 93 4.49 12.67 -7.47
C GLU A 93 5.07 12.71 -6.04
N LEU A 94 5.69 11.61 -5.60
CA LEU A 94 6.42 11.55 -4.33
C LEU A 94 7.75 12.33 -4.34
N GLY A 95 8.25 12.65 -5.54
CA GLY A 95 9.58 13.26 -5.76
C GLY A 95 10.75 12.29 -5.62
N SER A 96 10.50 10.97 -5.53
CA SER A 96 11.56 9.98 -5.38
C SER A 96 12.18 9.63 -6.72
N GLN A 97 13.52 9.57 -6.76
CA GLN A 97 14.26 9.20 -7.97
C GLN A 97 14.54 7.71 -7.97
N VAL A 98 14.11 7.01 -9.01
CA VAL A 98 14.38 5.58 -9.19
C VAL A 98 15.78 5.40 -9.78
N LEU A 99 16.62 4.61 -9.10
CA LEU A 99 17.93 4.24 -9.64
C LEU A 99 17.78 3.17 -10.72
N PRO A 100 18.59 3.25 -11.81
CA PRO A 100 18.60 2.19 -12.81
C PRO A 100 19.11 0.90 -12.19
N HIS A 101 18.34 -0.19 -12.35
CA HIS A 101 18.73 -1.53 -11.91
C HIS A 101 18.72 -2.48 -13.13
N THR A 102 19.78 -3.28 -13.25
CA THR A 102 19.89 -4.31 -14.29
C THR A 102 18.89 -5.43 -14.04
N ALA A 103 18.47 -6.14 -15.10
CA ALA A 103 17.57 -7.27 -14.93
C ALA A 103 18.31 -8.43 -14.21
N TYR A 104 17.63 -9.05 -13.23
CA TYR A 104 18.10 -10.24 -12.52
C TYR A 104 19.51 -10.09 -11.92
N SER A 105 19.71 -9.05 -11.11
CA SER A 105 20.94 -8.85 -10.35
C SER A 105 20.67 -8.90 -8.84
N PRO A 106 20.28 -10.07 -8.29
CA PRO A 106 20.01 -10.23 -6.86
C PRO A 106 21.24 -9.83 -6.02
N ASP A 107 22.45 -10.10 -6.51
CA ASP A 107 23.73 -9.67 -5.90
C ASP A 107 23.85 -8.15 -5.67
N LEU A 108 23.05 -7.35 -6.37
CA LEU A 108 23.04 -5.89 -6.28
C LEU A 108 21.87 -5.34 -5.45
N ALA A 109 20.97 -6.20 -4.97
CA ALA A 109 19.82 -5.82 -4.16
C ALA A 109 20.09 -6.17 -2.69
N PRO A 110 20.38 -5.18 -1.82
CA PRO A 110 20.68 -5.44 -0.40
C PRO A 110 19.52 -6.05 0.39
N CYS A 111 18.29 -6.04 -0.15
CA CYS A 111 17.10 -6.62 0.50
C CYS A 111 16.93 -8.12 0.25
N ASP A 112 17.62 -8.69 -0.74
CA ASP A 112 17.49 -10.10 -1.12
C ASP A 112 18.43 -11.03 -0.32
N PHE A 113 19.26 -10.48 0.58
CA PHE A 113 20.20 -11.17 1.48
C PHE A 113 19.89 -10.88 2.95
#